data_AF-A0A959A3Q8-F1
#
_entry.id   AF-A0A959A3Q8-F1
#
_cell.length_a   1.000
_cell.length_b   1.000
_cell.length_c   1.000
_cell.angle_alpha   90.00
_cell.angle_beta   90.00
_cell.angle_gamma   90.00
#
_symmetry.space_group_name_H-M   'P 1'
#
loop_
_entity.id
_entity.type
_entity.pdbx_description
1 polymer ?
#
loop_
_entity_poly.entity_id
_entity_poly.type
_entity_poly.pdbx_seq_one_letter_code
_entity_poly.pdbx_strand_id
1 'polypeptide(L)'
;MTHPFQKKINKLVNQHLKPIVNNANFQDSRYFQTAMFEMQDEMGKKLKAVEPQEVEAFTLDFLNSLKQLDVNEMLKRAKDQCRELTCQLETESEQAAALIELIEEAEKQAPFISFVILNRLHLLDLLRGIVEPEHLFKEYRRERVGEHRARVAMKLIGAVVENLYKHYIKVVWELWRVSQGDTRITTTDSYAFLTKKLIKQLPSKYQALIHEYASLLRNAAQHYSYWYEPKKDLIVVVQDNGQPPVAIKVHHVYKMAKAMYEISGLYFFHIHRLHTMKLFGSKYFLKPVLKAFKKANFESLDELGRADFREFEQQMELLFQPVRKYEFVRFKSPKAPIASPAQNP
;
A
#
# COMPACT_ATOMS: atom_id res chain seq x y z
N MET A 1 27.21 16.79 -9.07
CA MET A 1 26.55 17.84 -9.88
C MET A 1 25.09 17.46 -10.03
N THR A 2 24.16 18.28 -9.53
CA THR A 2 22.72 17.99 -9.65
C THR A 2 22.28 18.17 -11.10
N HIS A 3 21.66 17.14 -11.68
CA HIS A 3 21.20 17.14 -13.06
C HIS A 3 20.26 18.34 -13.30
N PRO A 4 20.33 19.05 -14.45
CA PRO A 4 19.43 20.16 -14.77
C PRO A 4 17.95 19.83 -14.57
N PHE A 5 17.58 18.58 -14.84
CA PHE A 5 16.28 17.97 -14.58
C PHE A 5 15.86 18.00 -13.10
N GLN A 6 16.78 17.65 -12.20
CA GLN A 6 16.51 17.62 -10.75
C GLN A 6 16.33 19.04 -10.19
N LYS A 7 17.00 20.04 -10.78
CA LYS A 7 16.77 21.46 -10.46
C LYS A 7 15.40 21.95 -10.92
N LYS A 8 14.93 21.60 -12.13
CA LYS A 8 13.59 21.97 -12.63
C LYS A 8 12.46 21.32 -11.82
N ILE A 9 12.56 20.02 -11.54
CA ILE A 9 11.57 19.30 -10.71
C ILE A 9 11.54 19.86 -9.29
N ASN A 10 12.70 20.06 -8.66
CA ASN A 10 12.74 20.64 -7.32
C ASN A 10 12.18 22.05 -7.29
N LYS A 11 12.32 22.84 -8.37
CA LYS A 11 11.71 24.17 -8.47
C LYS A 11 10.19 24.08 -8.54
N LEU A 12 9.62 23.22 -9.38
CA LEU A 12 8.17 22.99 -9.49
C LEU A 12 7.58 22.46 -8.17
N VAL A 13 8.22 21.48 -7.54
CA VAL A 13 7.79 20.91 -6.26
C VAL A 13 7.84 21.96 -5.14
N ASN A 14 8.92 22.73 -5.04
CA ASN A 14 9.05 23.75 -4.00
C ASN A 14 8.12 24.96 -4.23
N GLN A 15 7.89 25.39 -5.47
CA GLN A 15 7.04 26.54 -5.77
C GLN A 15 5.55 26.23 -5.65
N HIS A 16 5.13 24.98 -5.83
CA HIS A 16 3.70 24.67 -5.98
C HIS A 16 3.16 23.65 -4.98
N LEU A 17 3.92 22.64 -4.57
CA LEU A 17 3.45 21.64 -3.61
C LEU A 17 3.71 22.06 -2.15
N LYS A 18 4.84 22.73 -1.91
CA LYS A 18 5.24 23.17 -0.56
C LYS A 18 4.24 24.13 0.11
N PRO A 19 3.64 25.12 -0.59
CA PRO A 19 2.63 26.00 0.01
C PRO A 19 1.34 25.25 0.38
N ILE A 20 0.95 24.25 -0.42
CA ILE A 20 -0.27 23.46 -0.18
C ILE A 20 -0.06 22.53 1.02
N VAL A 21 1.10 21.88 1.11
CA VAL A 21 1.49 21.06 2.26
C VAL A 21 1.64 21.91 3.52
N ASN A 22 2.11 23.15 3.41
CA ASN A 22 2.29 24.05 4.56
C ASN A 22 0.98 24.71 5.04
N ASN A 23 -0.02 24.87 4.16
CA ASN A 23 -1.33 25.44 4.50
C ASN A 23 -2.36 24.38 4.93
N ALA A 24 -2.14 23.11 4.62
CA ALA A 24 -2.98 22.02 5.07
C ALA A 24 -2.84 21.84 6.59
N ASN A 25 -3.82 22.32 7.34
CA ASN A 25 -3.91 22.05 8.77
C ASN A 25 -4.38 20.59 8.95
N PHE A 26 -3.44 19.64 8.91
CA PHE A 26 -3.65 18.18 8.98
C PHE A 26 -4.22 17.66 10.32
N GLN A 27 -4.99 18.48 11.05
CA GLN A 27 -5.59 18.12 12.32
C GLN A 27 -7.06 17.66 12.20
N ASP A 28 -7.73 17.91 11.07
CA ASP A 28 -9.12 17.50 10.83
C ASP A 28 -9.25 16.75 9.49
N SER A 29 -9.82 15.54 9.52
CA SER A 29 -9.95 14.64 8.37
C SER A 29 -10.84 15.19 7.25
N ARG A 30 -11.75 16.14 7.55
CA ARG A 30 -12.58 16.84 6.55
C ARG A 30 -11.76 17.84 5.73
N TYR A 31 -10.73 18.42 6.34
CA TYR A 31 -9.78 19.27 5.63
C TYR A 31 -8.82 18.45 4.76
N PHE A 32 -8.57 17.18 5.08
CA PHE A 32 -7.72 16.33 4.23
C PHE A 32 -8.41 15.93 2.92
N GLN A 33 -9.68 15.54 2.95
CA GLN A 33 -10.44 15.26 1.71
C GLN A 33 -10.60 16.53 0.86
N THR A 34 -10.85 17.67 1.51
CA THR A 34 -10.92 18.97 0.85
C THR A 34 -9.56 19.37 0.28
N ALA A 35 -8.45 19.22 1.03
CA ALA A 35 -7.11 19.51 0.56
C ALA A 35 -6.64 18.56 -0.54
N MET A 36 -7.04 17.29 -0.54
CA MET A 36 -6.76 16.34 -1.62
C MET A 36 -7.55 16.68 -2.88
N PHE A 37 -8.82 17.09 -2.73
CA PHE A 37 -9.63 17.57 -3.84
C PHE A 37 -9.09 18.90 -4.39
N GLU A 38 -8.73 19.84 -3.53
CA GLU A 38 -8.08 21.10 -3.88
C GLU A 38 -6.71 20.87 -4.52
N MET A 39 -5.89 19.92 -4.02
CA MET A 39 -4.63 19.53 -4.67
C MET A 39 -4.89 18.92 -6.05
N GLN A 40 -5.87 18.06 -6.21
CA GLN A 40 -6.22 17.47 -7.51
C GLN A 40 -6.78 18.50 -8.48
N ASP A 41 -7.62 19.43 -8.01
CA ASP A 41 -8.20 20.50 -8.81
C ASP A 41 -7.14 21.56 -9.17
N GLU A 42 -6.28 21.95 -8.23
CA GLU A 42 -5.17 22.88 -8.44
C GLU A 42 -4.10 22.25 -9.36
N MET A 43 -3.75 20.97 -9.17
CA MET A 43 -2.90 20.23 -10.11
C MET A 43 -3.57 20.11 -11.47
N GLY A 44 -4.88 19.85 -11.53
CA GLY A 44 -5.65 19.77 -12.76
C GLY A 44 -5.67 21.10 -13.51
N LYS A 45 -5.89 22.22 -12.81
CA LYS A 45 -5.82 23.59 -13.35
C LYS A 45 -4.42 23.93 -13.82
N LYS A 46 -3.39 23.56 -13.06
CA LYS A 46 -1.99 23.84 -13.42
C LYS A 46 -1.50 22.96 -14.57
N LEU A 47 -1.87 21.69 -14.62
CA LEU A 47 -1.61 20.81 -15.75
C LEU A 47 -2.32 21.29 -17.03
N LYS A 48 -3.53 21.87 -16.89
CA LYS A 48 -4.23 22.54 -17.99
C LYS A 48 -3.59 23.88 -18.40
N ALA A 49 -2.83 24.51 -17.51
CA ALA A 49 -2.14 25.78 -17.76
C ALA A 49 -0.70 25.59 -18.27
N VAL A 50 -0.18 24.37 -18.29
CA VAL A 50 1.07 24.07 -19.01
C VAL A 50 0.72 24.02 -20.49
N GLU A 51 1.37 24.88 -21.28
CA GLU A 51 1.18 24.86 -22.73
C GLU A 51 1.49 23.44 -23.25
N PRO A 52 0.63 22.85 -24.11
CA PRO A 52 0.84 21.49 -24.62
C PRO A 52 2.24 21.26 -25.21
N GLN A 53 2.81 22.31 -25.81
CA GLN A 53 4.15 22.34 -26.38
C GLN A 53 5.26 22.21 -25.32
N GLU A 54 5.07 22.76 -24.13
CA GLU A 54 6.02 22.62 -23.01
C GLU A 54 5.98 21.21 -22.41
N VAL A 55 4.79 20.60 -22.33
CA VAL A 55 4.62 19.19 -21.92
C VAL A 55 5.26 18.25 -22.95
N GLU A 56 5.08 18.55 -24.23
CA GLU A 56 5.66 17.79 -25.33
C GLU A 56 7.19 17.86 -25.32
N ALA A 57 7.76 19.07 -25.31
CA ALA A 57 9.20 19.26 -25.23
C ALA A 57 9.80 18.59 -23.99
N PHE A 58 9.15 18.72 -22.82
CA PHE A 58 9.59 18.05 -21.59
C PHE A 58 9.56 16.52 -21.72
N THR A 59 8.48 15.96 -22.26
CA THR A 59 8.35 14.51 -22.44
C THR A 59 9.41 14.00 -23.41
N LEU A 60 9.64 14.69 -24.54
CA LEU A 60 10.67 14.34 -25.52
C LEU A 60 12.08 14.39 -24.91
N ASP A 61 12.40 15.44 -24.16
CA ASP A 61 13.68 15.56 -23.45
C ASP A 61 13.88 14.42 -22.44
N PHE A 62 12.83 14.08 -21.68
CA PHE A 62 12.86 12.98 -20.73
C PHE A 62 13.12 11.64 -21.44
N LEU A 63 12.36 11.35 -22.51
CA LEU A 63 12.51 10.13 -23.31
C LEU A 63 13.91 10.01 -23.93
N ASN A 64 14.44 11.10 -24.48
CA ASN A 64 15.79 11.12 -25.04
C ASN A 64 16.86 10.98 -23.96
N SER A 65 16.62 11.48 -22.73
CA SER A 65 17.50 11.22 -21.58
C SER A 65 17.50 9.74 -21.17
N LEU A 66 16.36 9.04 -21.27
CA LEU A 66 16.31 7.60 -20.99
C LEU A 66 17.20 6.77 -21.94
N LYS A 67 17.40 7.22 -23.19
CA LYS A 67 18.29 6.56 -24.17
C LYS A 67 19.76 6.60 -23.75
N GLN A 68 20.16 7.62 -23.00
CA GLN A 68 21.54 7.81 -22.55
C GLN A 68 21.88 6.99 -21.29
N LEU A 69 20.88 6.34 -20.67
CA LEU A 69 21.10 5.56 -19.46
C LEU A 69 21.88 4.26 -19.76
N ASP A 70 22.90 4.00 -18.94
CA ASP A 70 23.58 2.71 -18.90
C ASP A 70 22.72 1.70 -18.15
N VAL A 71 22.20 0.72 -18.90
CA VAL A 71 21.34 -0.34 -18.37
C VAL A 71 22.06 -1.14 -17.28
N ASN A 72 23.35 -1.42 -17.44
CA ASN A 72 24.10 -2.21 -16.46
C ASN A 72 24.29 -1.43 -15.17
N GLU A 73 24.54 -0.13 -15.26
CA GLU A 73 24.63 0.74 -14.09
C GLU A 73 23.27 0.84 -13.36
N MET A 74 22.17 1.02 -14.10
CA MET A 74 20.83 1.05 -13.52
C MET A 74 20.48 -0.28 -12.82
N LEU A 75 20.78 -1.41 -13.46
CA LEU A 75 20.56 -2.74 -12.87
C LEU A 75 21.40 -2.92 -11.59
N LYS A 76 22.64 -2.45 -11.57
CA LYS A 76 23.50 -2.50 -10.38
C LYS A 76 22.91 -1.65 -9.26
N ARG A 77 22.58 -0.38 -9.52
CA ARG A 77 21.96 0.52 -8.53
C ARG A 77 20.66 -0.03 -7.98
N ALA A 78 19.79 -0.58 -8.83
CA ALA A 78 18.53 -1.18 -8.39
C ALA A 78 18.77 -2.38 -7.46
N LYS A 79 19.75 -3.24 -7.77
CA LYS A 79 20.13 -4.37 -6.91
C LYS A 79 20.68 -3.90 -5.56
N ASP A 80 21.57 -2.92 -5.56
CA ASP A 80 22.18 -2.37 -4.35
C ASP A 80 21.10 -1.77 -3.44
N GLN A 81 20.19 -0.97 -4.00
CA GLN A 81 19.06 -0.40 -3.26
C GLN A 81 18.08 -1.46 -2.74
N CYS A 82 17.81 -2.52 -3.52
CA CYS A 82 16.96 -3.63 -3.05
C CYS A 82 17.62 -4.32 -1.86
N ARG A 83 18.93 -4.59 -1.92
CA ARG A 83 19.67 -5.24 -0.84
C ARG A 83 19.68 -4.39 0.43
N GLU A 84 19.96 -3.10 0.29
CA GLU A 84 19.96 -2.15 1.41
C GLU A 84 18.59 -2.09 2.08
N LEU A 85 17.53 -1.93 1.29
CA LEU A 85 16.16 -1.87 1.80
C LEU A 85 15.72 -3.19 2.44
N THR A 86 16.06 -4.34 1.86
CA THR A 86 15.79 -5.66 2.47
C THR A 86 16.46 -5.77 3.84
N CYS A 87 17.76 -5.49 3.92
CA CYS A 87 18.52 -5.54 5.18
C CYS A 87 17.92 -4.61 6.25
N GLN A 88 17.55 -3.38 5.85
CA GLN A 88 16.90 -2.43 6.75
C GLN A 88 15.58 -2.98 7.30
N LEU A 89 14.69 -3.45 6.42
CA LEU A 89 13.38 -3.95 6.82
C LEU A 89 13.46 -5.18 7.73
N GLU A 90 14.35 -6.12 7.40
CA GLU A 90 14.56 -7.34 8.19
C GLU A 90 15.14 -7.04 9.57
N THR A 91 15.99 -6.02 9.69
CA THR A 91 16.60 -5.61 10.97
C THR A 91 15.61 -4.85 11.85
N GLU A 92 14.76 -4.01 11.24
CA GLU A 92 13.82 -3.16 11.97
C GLU A 92 12.57 -3.89 12.46
N SER A 93 12.15 -4.99 11.80
CA SER A 93 10.91 -5.68 12.12
C SER A 93 10.92 -7.16 11.75
N GLU A 94 10.72 -8.01 12.77
CA GLU A 94 10.48 -9.45 12.59
C GLU A 94 9.28 -9.74 11.67
N GLN A 95 8.25 -8.90 11.75
CA GLN A 95 7.06 -9.03 10.91
C GLN A 95 7.37 -8.69 9.45
N ALA A 96 8.22 -7.69 9.21
CA ALA A 96 8.68 -7.36 7.85
C ALA A 96 9.56 -8.48 7.29
N ALA A 97 10.48 -9.03 8.08
CA ALA A 97 11.30 -10.18 7.70
C ALA A 97 10.44 -11.39 7.31
N ALA A 98 9.48 -11.76 8.16
CA ALA A 98 8.55 -12.86 7.89
C ALA A 98 7.72 -12.62 6.61
N LEU A 99 7.32 -11.37 6.33
CA LEU A 99 6.57 -11.05 5.12
C LEU A 99 7.44 -11.15 3.86
N ILE A 100 8.68 -10.66 3.92
CA ILE A 100 9.64 -10.78 2.82
C ILE A 100 9.89 -12.25 2.51
N GLU A 101 10.15 -13.08 3.53
CA GLU A 101 10.36 -14.51 3.36
C GLU A 101 9.14 -15.20 2.72
N LEU A 102 7.93 -14.90 3.20
CA LEU A 102 6.69 -15.43 2.64
C LEU A 102 6.51 -15.04 1.16
N ILE A 103 6.85 -13.79 0.82
CA ILE A 103 6.82 -13.34 -0.57
C ILE A 103 7.83 -14.13 -1.40
N GLU A 104 9.05 -14.33 -0.90
CA GLU A 104 10.07 -15.08 -1.62
C GLU A 104 9.69 -16.56 -1.83
N GLU A 105 8.97 -17.17 -0.89
CA GLU A 105 8.39 -18.49 -1.09
C GLU A 105 7.31 -18.51 -2.18
N ALA A 106 6.43 -17.51 -2.20
CA ALA A 106 5.42 -17.38 -3.26
C ALA A 106 6.08 -17.16 -4.64
N GLU A 107 7.13 -16.33 -4.71
CA GLU A 107 7.91 -16.04 -5.92
C GLU A 107 8.62 -17.28 -6.48
N LYS A 108 9.04 -18.23 -5.63
CA LYS A 108 9.58 -19.53 -6.09
C LYS A 108 8.53 -20.36 -6.83
N GLN A 109 7.26 -20.26 -6.45
CA GLN A 109 6.15 -20.97 -7.10
C GLN A 109 5.68 -20.29 -8.38
N ALA A 110 5.72 -18.95 -8.39
CA ALA A 110 5.38 -18.13 -9.53
C ALA A 110 6.14 -16.80 -9.51
N PRO A 111 7.18 -16.65 -10.36
CA PRO A 111 7.89 -15.39 -10.47
C PRO A 111 6.95 -14.22 -10.76
N PHE A 112 7.18 -13.11 -10.08
CA PHE A 112 6.44 -11.84 -10.11
C PHE A 112 4.99 -11.90 -9.60
N ILE A 113 4.59 -12.99 -8.94
CA ILE A 113 3.26 -13.10 -8.34
C ILE A 113 3.02 -12.05 -7.26
N SER A 114 4.06 -11.65 -6.53
CA SER A 114 3.99 -10.61 -5.50
C SER A 114 3.61 -9.27 -6.11
N PHE A 115 4.10 -8.95 -7.30
CA PHE A 115 3.71 -7.73 -7.99
C PHE A 115 2.20 -7.73 -8.29
N VAL A 116 1.65 -8.85 -8.75
CA VAL A 116 0.22 -8.97 -9.04
C VAL A 116 -0.62 -8.88 -7.76
N ILE A 117 -0.22 -9.56 -6.69
CA ILE A 117 -0.97 -9.55 -5.42
C ILE A 117 -0.91 -8.17 -4.75
N LEU A 118 0.27 -7.57 -4.64
CA LEU A 118 0.47 -6.31 -3.92
C LEU A 118 -0.16 -5.10 -4.65
N ASN A 119 -0.16 -5.08 -5.99
CA ASN A 119 -0.76 -3.99 -6.77
C ASN A 119 -2.29 -4.06 -6.91
N ARG A 120 -2.96 -5.06 -6.30
CA ARG A 120 -4.43 -5.09 -6.24
C ARG A 120 -5.00 -4.11 -5.21
N LEU A 121 -4.16 -3.52 -4.37
CA LEU A 121 -4.56 -2.45 -3.47
C LEU A 121 -4.50 -1.12 -4.19
N HIS A 122 -5.59 -0.36 -4.15
CA HIS A 122 -5.63 0.95 -4.75
C HIS A 122 -4.76 1.91 -3.92
N LEU A 123 -3.83 2.62 -4.57
CA LEU A 123 -2.88 3.50 -3.87
C LEU A 123 -3.57 4.56 -3.00
N LEU A 124 -4.69 5.12 -3.47
CA LEU A 124 -5.44 6.10 -2.70
C LEU A 124 -6.06 5.51 -1.42
N ASP A 125 -6.48 4.24 -1.46
CA ASP A 125 -7.05 3.57 -0.30
C ASP A 125 -5.96 3.31 0.76
N LEU A 126 -4.75 2.92 0.31
CA LEU A 126 -3.59 2.75 1.17
C LEU A 126 -3.19 4.08 1.83
N LEU A 127 -3.06 5.16 1.06
CA LEU A 127 -2.70 6.48 1.58
C LEU A 127 -3.74 6.99 2.58
N ARG A 128 -5.02 6.83 2.26
CA ARG A 128 -6.12 7.17 3.16
C ARG A 128 -6.03 6.39 4.47
N GLY A 129 -5.81 5.08 4.39
CA GLY A 129 -5.67 4.23 5.57
C GLY A 129 -4.47 4.58 6.45
N ILE A 130 -3.38 5.10 5.87
CA ILE A 130 -2.21 5.59 6.62
C ILE A 130 -2.54 6.91 7.33
N VAL A 131 -3.19 7.84 6.65
CA VAL A 131 -3.42 9.20 7.21
C VAL A 131 -4.56 9.24 8.22
N GLU A 132 -5.66 8.53 7.96
CA GLU A 132 -6.88 8.64 8.79
C GLU A 132 -6.65 8.34 10.28
N PRO A 133 -5.91 7.30 10.69
CA PRO A 133 -5.70 6.98 12.10
C PRO A 133 -4.80 7.96 12.89
N GLU A 134 -4.03 8.84 12.22
CA GLU A 134 -3.02 9.70 12.85
C GLU A 134 -3.57 10.63 13.94
N HIS A 135 -4.76 11.19 13.72
CA HIS A 135 -5.40 12.05 14.72
C HIS A 135 -5.74 11.27 16.00
N LEU A 136 -6.17 10.02 15.87
CA LEU A 136 -6.48 9.15 17.00
C LEU A 136 -5.21 8.72 17.77
N PHE A 137 -4.08 8.54 17.07
CA PHE A 137 -2.78 8.30 17.73
C PHE A 137 -2.33 9.52 18.55
N LYS A 138 -2.62 10.74 18.10
CA LYS A 138 -2.36 11.96 18.86
C LYS A 138 -3.30 12.10 20.04
N GLU A 139 -4.59 11.84 19.84
CA GLU A 139 -5.62 11.89 20.89
C GLU A 139 -5.29 10.89 22.02
N TYR A 140 -4.96 9.64 21.68
CA TYR A 140 -4.58 8.63 22.67
C TYR A 140 -3.39 9.06 23.54
N ARG A 141 -2.39 9.73 22.94
CA ARG A 141 -1.18 10.19 23.64
C ARG A 141 -1.43 11.37 24.58
N ARG A 142 -2.50 12.15 24.37
CA ARG A 142 -2.86 13.27 25.25
C ARG A 142 -3.46 12.79 26.56
N GLU A 143 -4.16 11.65 26.53
CA GLU A 143 -4.86 11.09 27.68
C GLU A 143 -3.99 10.10 28.46
N ARG A 144 -3.84 10.32 29.77
CA ARG A 144 -2.99 9.46 30.62
C ARG A 144 -3.68 8.20 31.11
N VAL A 145 -4.99 8.22 31.36
CA VAL A 145 -5.82 7.10 31.84
C VAL A 145 -7.30 7.40 31.59
N GLY A 146 -8.17 6.40 31.75
CA GLY A 146 -9.62 6.61 31.82
C GLY A 146 -10.41 6.10 30.60
N GLU A 147 -11.72 6.20 30.72
CA GLU A 147 -12.67 5.65 29.74
C GLU A 147 -12.51 6.29 28.36
N HIS A 148 -12.25 7.59 28.30
CA HIS A 148 -12.02 8.28 27.03
C HIS A 148 -10.82 7.67 26.28
N ARG A 149 -9.70 7.45 26.95
CA ARG A 149 -8.52 6.80 26.37
C ARG A 149 -8.84 5.38 25.88
N ALA A 150 -9.64 4.62 26.64
CA ALA A 150 -10.08 3.29 26.23
C ALA A 150 -10.94 3.32 24.96
N ARG A 151 -11.87 4.28 24.86
CA ARG A 151 -12.68 4.50 23.65
C ARG A 151 -11.82 4.89 22.45
N VAL A 152 -10.81 5.74 22.64
CA VAL A 152 -9.87 6.13 21.56
C VAL A 152 -9.04 4.93 21.09
N ALA A 153 -8.57 4.06 22.00
CA ALA A 153 -7.87 2.84 21.64
C ALA A 153 -8.74 1.89 20.79
N MET A 154 -10.03 1.75 21.12
CA MET A 154 -10.96 0.95 20.32
C MET A 154 -11.28 1.58 18.96
N LYS A 155 -11.43 2.92 18.90
CA LYS A 155 -11.56 3.64 17.63
C LYS A 155 -10.32 3.45 16.74
N LEU A 156 -9.12 3.48 17.32
CA LEU A 156 -7.86 3.20 16.63
C LEU A 156 -7.87 1.82 15.98
N ILE A 157 -8.25 0.77 16.74
CA ILE A 157 -8.38 -0.58 16.19
C ILE A 157 -9.35 -0.58 15.00
N GLY A 158 -10.55 -0.01 15.16
CA GLY A 158 -11.54 0.02 14.10
C GLY A 158 -11.01 0.68 12.82
N ALA A 159 -10.40 1.86 12.96
CA ALA A 159 -9.84 2.62 11.84
C ALA A 159 -8.68 1.89 11.15
N VAL A 160 -7.70 1.39 11.93
CA VAL A 160 -6.54 0.67 11.37
C VAL A 160 -6.97 -0.62 10.69
N VAL A 161 -7.89 -1.38 11.30
CA VAL A 161 -8.28 -2.67 10.76
C VAL A 161 -9.11 -2.54 9.50
N GLU A 162 -10.11 -1.65 9.46
CA GLU A 162 -10.94 -1.50 8.26
C GLU A 162 -10.17 -0.93 7.08
N ASN A 163 -9.29 0.03 7.33
CA ASN A 163 -8.66 0.77 6.24
C ASN A 163 -7.33 0.17 5.77
N LEU A 164 -6.59 -0.54 6.64
CA LEU A 164 -5.27 -1.09 6.30
C LEU A 164 -5.17 -2.59 6.55
N TYR A 165 -5.36 -3.01 7.80
CA TYR A 165 -4.97 -4.35 8.22
C TYR A 165 -5.80 -5.44 7.52
N LYS A 166 -7.07 -5.18 7.20
CA LYS A 166 -7.92 -6.09 6.43
C LYS A 166 -7.40 -6.38 5.03
N HIS A 167 -6.83 -5.38 4.37
CA HIS A 167 -6.22 -5.54 3.04
C HIS A 167 -4.92 -6.33 3.14
N TYR A 168 -4.09 -5.98 4.12
CA TYR A 168 -2.87 -6.71 4.45
C TYR A 168 -3.13 -8.20 4.73
N ILE A 169 -4.15 -8.53 5.54
CA ILE A 169 -4.51 -9.92 5.86
C ILE A 169 -4.90 -10.73 4.60
N LYS A 170 -5.57 -10.10 3.64
CA LYS A 170 -5.85 -10.75 2.36
C LYS A 170 -4.57 -11.05 1.59
N VAL A 171 -3.65 -10.09 1.52
CA VAL A 171 -2.36 -10.28 0.86
C VAL A 171 -1.57 -11.42 1.49
N VAL A 172 -1.47 -11.47 2.83
CA VAL A 172 -0.80 -12.57 3.53
C VAL A 172 -1.44 -13.92 3.19
N TRP A 173 -2.77 -13.98 3.17
CA TRP A 173 -3.50 -15.19 2.78
C TRP A 173 -3.21 -15.62 1.33
N GLU A 174 -3.23 -14.69 0.39
CA GLU A 174 -2.97 -14.99 -1.02
C GLU A 174 -1.53 -15.46 -1.24
N LEU A 175 -0.55 -14.77 -0.64
CA LEU A 175 0.86 -15.17 -0.70
C LEU A 175 1.08 -16.56 -0.12
N TRP A 176 0.47 -16.85 1.03
CA TRP A 176 0.55 -18.16 1.66
C TRP A 176 -0.06 -19.26 0.79
N ARG A 177 -1.24 -19.04 0.20
CA ARG A 177 -1.86 -20.01 -0.71
C ARG A 177 -0.96 -20.29 -1.93
N VAL A 178 -0.38 -19.24 -2.51
CA VAL A 178 0.58 -19.38 -3.61
C VAL A 178 1.81 -20.18 -3.18
N SER A 179 2.37 -19.92 -2.00
CA SER A 179 3.55 -20.64 -1.52
C SER A 179 3.29 -22.13 -1.34
N GLN A 180 2.03 -22.52 -1.07
CA GLN A 180 1.57 -23.91 -1.04
C GLN A 180 1.24 -24.49 -2.43
N GLY A 181 1.42 -23.75 -3.51
CA GLY A 181 1.14 -24.18 -4.88
C GLY A 181 -0.33 -24.08 -5.30
N ASP A 182 -1.19 -23.40 -4.53
CA ASP A 182 -2.59 -23.21 -4.91
C ASP A 182 -2.73 -22.16 -6.02
N THR A 183 -3.36 -22.55 -7.11
CA THR A 183 -3.61 -21.69 -8.28
C THR A 183 -4.94 -20.93 -8.21
N ARG A 184 -5.84 -21.27 -7.28
CA ARG A 184 -7.16 -20.62 -7.14
C ARG A 184 -7.14 -19.55 -6.05
N ILE A 185 -6.60 -18.39 -6.39
CA ILE A 185 -6.50 -17.24 -5.48
C ILE A 185 -7.80 -16.43 -5.49
N THR A 186 -8.83 -16.97 -4.85
CA THR A 186 -10.10 -16.26 -4.66
C THR A 186 -10.34 -15.97 -3.18
N THR A 187 -10.42 -14.68 -2.83
CA THR A 187 -10.66 -14.22 -1.45
C THR A 187 -12.00 -13.48 -1.36
N THR A 188 -13.09 -14.24 -1.46
CA THR A 188 -14.44 -13.76 -1.08
C THR A 188 -14.70 -13.86 0.42
N ASP A 189 -13.83 -14.57 1.13
CA ASP A 189 -13.88 -14.80 2.56
C ASP A 189 -13.86 -13.49 3.37
N SER A 190 -14.63 -13.46 4.46
CA SER A 190 -14.68 -12.30 5.35
C SER A 190 -13.35 -12.13 6.10
N TYR A 191 -13.05 -10.90 6.51
CA TYR A 191 -11.85 -10.59 7.30
C TYR A 191 -11.71 -11.50 8.52
N ALA A 192 -12.78 -11.63 9.32
CA ALA A 192 -12.78 -12.44 10.53
C ALA A 192 -12.50 -13.93 10.24
N PHE A 193 -12.99 -14.44 9.11
CA PHE A 193 -12.76 -15.81 8.70
C PHE A 193 -11.32 -16.04 8.21
N LEU A 194 -10.78 -15.10 7.43
CA LEU A 194 -9.39 -15.14 6.98
C LEU A 194 -8.42 -15.09 8.16
N THR A 195 -8.60 -14.17 9.11
CA THR A 195 -7.76 -14.09 10.32
C THR A 195 -7.78 -15.40 11.11
N LYS A 196 -8.97 -16.00 11.31
CA LYS A 196 -9.09 -17.29 12.00
C LYS A 196 -8.38 -18.43 11.25
N LYS A 197 -8.48 -18.48 9.92
CA LYS A 197 -7.76 -19.47 9.10
C LYS A 197 -6.25 -19.27 9.19
N LEU A 198 -5.78 -18.04 9.03
CA LEU A 198 -4.35 -17.70 9.09
C LEU A 198 -3.75 -18.09 10.44
N ILE A 199 -4.38 -17.73 11.58
CA ILE A 199 -3.92 -18.12 12.92
C ILE A 199 -3.75 -19.63 13.04
N LYS A 200 -4.69 -20.41 12.47
CA LYS A 200 -4.68 -21.88 12.57
C LYS A 200 -3.73 -22.57 11.59
N GLN A 201 -3.51 -21.98 10.42
CA GLN A 201 -2.88 -22.67 9.28
C GLN A 201 -1.49 -22.11 8.93
N LEU A 202 -1.14 -20.89 9.36
CA LEU A 202 0.21 -20.38 9.13
C LEU A 202 1.23 -21.20 9.91
N PRO A 203 2.35 -21.61 9.28
CA PRO A 203 3.51 -22.11 9.98
C PRO A 203 3.95 -21.18 11.11
N SER A 204 4.52 -21.74 12.19
CA SER A 204 4.94 -20.98 13.38
C SER A 204 5.85 -19.79 13.04
N LYS A 205 6.76 -19.96 12.07
CA LYS A 205 7.67 -18.90 11.58
C LYS A 205 6.96 -17.66 11.01
N TYR A 206 5.68 -17.77 10.64
CA TYR A 206 4.90 -16.66 10.08
C TYR A 206 3.82 -16.12 11.03
N GLN A 207 3.69 -16.67 12.24
CA GLN A 207 2.64 -16.25 13.18
C GLN A 207 2.75 -14.77 13.58
N ALA A 208 3.96 -14.19 13.56
CA ALA A 208 4.19 -12.76 13.81
C ALA A 208 3.45 -11.82 12.82
N LEU A 209 3.05 -12.31 11.64
CA LEU A 209 2.28 -11.55 10.65
C LEU A 209 0.85 -11.26 11.13
N ILE A 210 0.32 -12.05 12.08
CA ILE A 210 -1.08 -12.01 12.47
C ILE A 210 -1.22 -11.66 13.95
N HIS A 211 -1.99 -10.61 14.25
CA HIS A 211 -2.37 -10.31 15.62
C HIS A 211 -3.58 -11.16 16.04
N GLU A 212 -3.39 -12.02 17.05
CA GLU A 212 -4.38 -13.00 17.52
C GLU A 212 -5.75 -12.37 17.87
N TYR A 213 -5.75 -11.17 18.47
CA TYR A 213 -6.95 -10.47 18.90
C TYR A 213 -7.53 -9.52 17.84
N ALA A 214 -6.93 -9.41 16.65
CA ALA A 214 -7.34 -8.39 15.67
C ALA A 214 -8.81 -8.53 15.24
N SER A 215 -9.25 -9.76 14.97
CA SER A 215 -10.64 -10.06 14.61
C SER A 215 -11.62 -9.76 15.75
N LEU A 216 -11.26 -10.16 16.97
CA LEU A 216 -12.08 -9.92 18.17
C LEU A 216 -12.24 -8.42 18.44
N LEU A 217 -11.12 -7.69 18.51
CA LEU A 217 -11.11 -6.26 18.83
C LEU A 217 -11.80 -5.43 17.75
N ARG A 218 -11.64 -5.80 16.47
CA ARG A 218 -12.35 -5.14 15.37
C ARG A 218 -13.86 -5.30 15.49
N ASN A 219 -14.36 -6.51 15.77
CA ASN A 219 -15.79 -6.74 15.92
C ASN A 219 -16.34 -5.98 17.13
N ALA A 220 -15.61 -6.00 18.25
CA ALA A 220 -15.96 -5.23 19.43
C ALA A 220 -16.01 -3.72 19.16
N ALA A 221 -15.03 -3.19 18.41
CA ALA A 221 -14.99 -1.79 18.00
C ALA A 221 -16.18 -1.41 17.11
N GLN A 222 -16.54 -2.25 16.14
CA GLN A 222 -17.64 -1.97 15.21
C GLN A 222 -19.03 -2.04 15.88
N HIS A 223 -19.22 -2.99 16.79
CA HIS A 223 -20.53 -3.25 17.41
C HIS A 223 -20.68 -2.66 18.81
N TYR A 224 -19.67 -1.93 19.30
CA TYR A 224 -19.62 -1.41 20.67
C TYR A 224 -19.77 -2.50 21.73
N SER A 225 -19.32 -3.73 21.43
CA SER A 225 -19.42 -4.90 22.30
C SER A 225 -18.27 -4.96 23.32
N TYR A 226 -18.05 -3.85 24.04
CA TYR A 226 -17.01 -3.75 25.06
C TYR A 226 -17.40 -2.74 26.15
N TRP A 227 -16.79 -2.85 27.32
CA TRP A 227 -16.85 -1.83 28.37
C TRP A 227 -15.48 -1.57 28.98
N TYR A 228 -15.34 -0.43 29.67
CA TYR A 228 -14.13 -0.07 30.38
C TYR A 228 -14.24 -0.48 31.85
N GLU A 229 -13.22 -1.14 32.39
CA GLU A 229 -13.09 -1.45 33.81
C GLU A 229 -12.04 -0.52 34.45
N PRO A 230 -12.46 0.52 35.20
CA PRO A 230 -11.57 1.57 35.69
C PRO A 230 -10.50 1.09 36.64
N LYS A 231 -10.81 0.12 37.53
CA LYS A 231 -9.88 -0.28 38.60
C LYS A 231 -8.58 -0.88 38.09
N LYS A 232 -8.63 -1.51 36.92
CA LYS A 232 -7.51 -2.25 36.32
C LYS A 232 -7.07 -1.67 34.97
N ASP A 233 -7.72 -0.60 34.51
CA ASP A 233 -7.49 0.02 33.21
C ASP A 233 -7.60 -1.00 32.05
N LEU A 234 -8.71 -1.73 32.05
CA LEU A 234 -8.98 -2.80 31.09
C LEU A 234 -10.12 -2.41 30.15
N ILE A 235 -9.99 -2.83 28.90
CA ILE A 235 -11.10 -2.99 27.98
C ILE A 235 -11.57 -4.43 28.12
N VAL A 236 -12.82 -4.62 28.51
CA VAL A 236 -13.45 -5.94 28.59
C VAL A 236 -14.34 -6.11 27.37
N VAL A 237 -13.99 -7.09 26.54
CA VAL A 237 -14.64 -7.38 25.26
C VAL A 237 -15.63 -8.52 25.44
N VAL A 238 -16.89 -8.29 25.05
CA VAL A 238 -17.91 -9.34 24.96
C VAL A 238 -17.63 -10.17 23.71
N GLN A 239 -17.60 -11.49 23.87
CA GLN A 239 -17.52 -12.42 22.75
C GLN A 239 -18.92 -12.88 22.35
N ASP A 240 -19.12 -13.10 21.05
CA ASP A 240 -20.30 -13.81 20.58
C ASP A 240 -20.28 -15.28 21.06
N ASN A 241 -21.45 -15.91 21.19
CA ASN A 241 -21.63 -17.33 21.49
C ASN A 241 -21.31 -17.78 22.94
N GLY A 242 -21.53 -16.92 23.94
CA GLY A 242 -21.50 -17.31 25.36
C GLY A 242 -20.10 -17.62 25.92
N GLN A 243 -19.05 -17.29 25.17
CA GLN A 243 -17.67 -17.37 25.66
C GLN A 243 -17.40 -16.30 26.72
N PRO A 244 -16.52 -16.57 27.70
CA PRO A 244 -16.21 -15.60 28.73
C PRO A 244 -15.60 -14.31 28.12
N PRO A 245 -15.93 -13.13 28.67
CA PRO A 245 -15.35 -11.88 28.20
C PRO A 245 -13.82 -11.88 28.28
N VAL A 246 -13.17 -11.25 27.30
CA VAL A 246 -11.70 -11.10 27.29
C VAL A 246 -11.35 -9.73 27.84
N ALA A 247 -10.51 -9.68 28.88
CA ALA A 247 -10.06 -8.43 29.46
C ALA A 247 -8.62 -8.10 29.02
N ILE A 248 -8.43 -6.95 28.38
CA ILE A 248 -7.14 -6.53 27.80
C ILE A 248 -6.80 -5.13 28.33
N LYS A 249 -5.56 -4.92 28.77
CA LYS A 249 -5.09 -3.58 29.19
C LYS A 249 -5.25 -2.57 28.06
N VAL A 250 -5.76 -1.37 28.36
CA VAL A 250 -5.95 -0.29 27.36
C VAL A 250 -4.67 -0.05 26.56
N HIS A 251 -3.53 0.01 27.24
CA HIS A 251 -2.22 0.17 26.60
C HIS A 251 -1.81 -0.96 25.66
N HIS A 252 -2.25 -2.20 25.93
CA HIS A 252 -1.98 -3.33 25.05
C HIS A 252 -2.83 -3.24 23.78
N VAL A 253 -4.10 -2.83 23.89
CA VAL A 253 -4.96 -2.56 22.72
C VAL A 253 -4.33 -1.48 21.82
N TYR A 254 -3.82 -0.40 22.42
CA TYR A 254 -3.08 0.63 21.68
C TYR A 254 -1.83 0.08 20.99
N LYS A 255 -1.00 -0.71 21.70
CA LYS A 255 0.20 -1.33 21.10
C LYS A 255 -0.15 -2.24 19.94
N MET A 256 -1.24 -3.02 20.05
CA MET A 256 -1.73 -3.86 18.96
C MET A 256 -2.19 -3.02 17.76
N ALA A 257 -2.95 -1.93 17.99
CA ALA A 257 -3.35 -1.01 16.91
C ALA A 257 -2.13 -0.41 16.21
N LYS A 258 -1.11 0.02 16.97
CA LYS A 258 0.14 0.57 16.45
C LYS A 258 0.92 -0.46 15.63
N ALA A 259 1.09 -1.68 16.13
CA ALA A 259 1.78 -2.74 15.42
C ALA A 259 1.05 -3.11 14.12
N MET A 260 -0.29 -3.26 14.16
CA MET A 260 -1.11 -3.47 12.96
C MET A 260 -0.92 -2.35 11.94
N TYR A 261 -0.93 -1.09 12.38
CA TYR A 261 -0.71 0.08 11.53
C TYR A 261 0.69 0.08 10.90
N GLU A 262 1.73 -0.19 11.69
CA GLU A 262 3.11 -0.22 11.22
C GLU A 262 3.32 -1.31 10.16
N ILE A 263 2.87 -2.55 10.40
CA ILE A 263 3.06 -3.63 9.44
C ILE A 263 2.22 -3.46 8.18
N SER A 264 0.95 -3.03 8.30
CA SER A 264 0.02 -2.95 7.16
C SER A 264 0.05 -1.63 6.39
N GLY A 265 0.57 -0.57 6.98
CA GLY A 265 0.76 0.73 6.35
C GLY A 265 2.23 0.96 5.97
N LEU A 266 3.09 1.17 6.98
CA LEU A 266 4.46 1.64 6.78
C LEU A 266 5.36 0.58 6.14
N TYR A 267 5.53 -0.57 6.80
CA TYR A 267 6.38 -1.65 6.29
C TYR A 267 5.81 -2.24 5.00
N PHE A 268 4.49 -2.43 4.93
CA PHE A 268 3.84 -2.91 3.72
C PHE A 268 4.14 -2.04 2.49
N PHE A 269 4.10 -0.70 2.63
CA PHE A 269 4.46 0.21 1.56
C PHE A 269 5.92 0.07 1.12
N HIS A 270 6.85 -0.05 2.07
CA HIS A 270 8.27 -0.27 1.77
C HIS A 270 8.52 -1.62 1.08
N ILE A 271 7.82 -2.67 1.50
CA ILE A 271 7.88 -4.00 0.88
C ILE A 271 7.27 -3.96 -0.53
N HIS A 272 6.15 -3.27 -0.74
CA HIS A 272 5.59 -3.05 -2.08
C HIS A 272 6.59 -2.33 -2.99
N ARG A 273 7.24 -1.27 -2.49
CA ARG A 273 8.32 -0.57 -3.21
C ARG A 273 9.48 -1.52 -3.53
N LEU A 274 9.93 -2.32 -2.57
CA LEU A 274 11.02 -3.29 -2.76
C LEU A 274 10.71 -4.25 -3.91
N HIS A 275 9.54 -4.87 -3.91
CA HIS A 275 9.18 -5.86 -4.94
C HIS A 275 8.89 -5.21 -6.30
N THR A 276 8.38 -3.98 -6.30
CA THR A 276 8.26 -3.16 -7.50
C THR A 276 9.64 -2.84 -8.09
N MET A 277 10.61 -2.47 -7.25
CA MET A 277 12.00 -2.25 -7.66
C MET A 277 12.68 -3.54 -8.14
N LYS A 278 12.41 -4.70 -7.52
CA LYS A 278 12.90 -6.00 -8.00
C LYS A 278 12.41 -6.29 -9.44
N LEU A 279 11.15 -5.98 -9.76
CA LEU A 279 10.61 -6.12 -11.12
C LEU A 279 11.27 -5.14 -12.09
N PHE A 280 11.21 -3.84 -11.80
CA PHE A 280 11.73 -2.79 -12.69
C PHE A 280 13.26 -2.83 -12.84
N GLY A 281 13.96 -3.30 -11.80
CA GLY A 281 15.39 -3.57 -11.78
C GLY A 281 15.78 -4.95 -12.29
N SER A 282 14.82 -5.74 -12.80
CA SER A 282 15.14 -7.02 -13.42
C SER A 282 15.69 -6.81 -14.83
N LYS A 283 16.67 -7.64 -15.22
CA LYS A 283 17.20 -7.64 -16.59
C LYS A 283 16.12 -7.99 -17.62
N TYR A 284 15.06 -8.67 -17.20
CA TYR A 284 13.95 -9.13 -18.04
C TYR A 284 12.93 -8.03 -18.31
N PHE A 285 12.83 -7.03 -17.44
CA PHE A 285 12.01 -5.84 -17.66
C PHE A 285 12.82 -4.70 -18.29
N LEU A 286 13.92 -4.30 -17.64
CA LEU A 286 14.62 -3.05 -17.99
C LEU A 286 15.32 -3.12 -19.35
N LYS A 287 15.89 -4.28 -19.73
CA LYS A 287 16.60 -4.41 -21.01
C LYS A 287 15.64 -4.33 -22.21
N PRO A 288 14.51 -5.07 -22.27
CA PRO A 288 13.57 -4.93 -23.38
C PRO A 288 12.97 -3.53 -23.48
N VAL A 289 12.61 -2.91 -22.35
CA VAL A 289 12.11 -1.53 -22.31
C VAL A 289 13.11 -0.57 -22.91
N LEU A 290 14.35 -0.54 -22.41
CA LEU A 290 15.37 0.38 -22.92
C LEU A 290 15.77 0.06 -24.36
N LYS A 291 15.71 -1.22 -24.80
CA LYS A 291 15.91 -1.58 -26.20
C LYS A 291 14.80 -1.02 -27.10
N ALA A 292 13.54 -1.09 -26.68
CA ALA A 292 12.42 -0.48 -27.40
C ALA A 292 12.57 1.05 -27.46
N PHE A 293 12.87 1.69 -26.32
CA PHE A 293 13.11 3.14 -26.25
C PHE A 293 14.31 3.59 -27.10
N LYS A 294 15.39 2.79 -27.19
CA LYS A 294 16.56 3.12 -28.03
C LYS A 294 16.30 2.96 -29.53
N LYS A 295 15.41 2.04 -29.93
CA LYS A 295 15.02 1.84 -31.32
C LYS A 295 14.03 2.90 -31.82
N ALA A 296 13.27 3.50 -30.91
CA ALA A 296 12.33 4.54 -31.26
C ALA A 296 13.07 5.89 -31.47
N ASN A 297 12.95 6.47 -32.67
CA ASN A 297 13.16 7.91 -32.81
C ASN A 297 11.95 8.59 -32.19
N PHE A 298 12.20 9.52 -31.26
CA PHE A 298 11.17 10.36 -30.67
C PHE A 298 11.49 11.77 -31.12
N GLU A 299 11.14 12.08 -32.35
CA GLU A 299 11.17 13.43 -32.93
C GLU A 299 9.86 14.16 -32.60
N SER A 300 8.77 13.42 -32.30
CA SER A 300 7.50 13.94 -31.79
C SER A 300 6.78 12.95 -30.86
N LEU A 301 5.79 13.41 -30.09
CA LEU A 301 4.97 12.51 -29.26
C LEU A 301 4.09 11.55 -30.07
N ASP A 302 3.71 11.94 -31.29
CA ASP A 302 2.93 11.08 -32.20
C ASP A 302 3.70 9.82 -32.62
N GLU A 303 5.04 9.87 -32.61
CA GLU A 303 5.89 8.71 -32.87
C GLU A 303 5.90 7.72 -31.70
N LEU A 304 5.56 8.16 -30.48
CA LEU A 304 5.45 7.28 -29.32
C LEU A 304 4.31 6.27 -29.50
N GLY A 305 3.20 6.69 -30.12
CA GLY A 305 2.09 5.80 -30.50
C GLY A 305 2.42 4.85 -31.66
N ARG A 306 3.51 5.12 -32.40
CA ARG A 306 3.96 4.30 -33.54
C ARG A 306 5.17 3.42 -33.21
N ALA A 307 5.78 3.60 -32.04
CA ALA A 307 6.92 2.81 -31.60
C ALA A 307 6.52 1.33 -31.47
N ASP A 308 7.33 0.45 -32.06
CA ASP A 308 7.06 -0.99 -32.03
C ASP A 308 7.40 -1.58 -30.67
N PHE A 309 6.39 -1.68 -29.81
CA PHE A 309 6.49 -2.32 -28.51
C PHE A 309 6.25 -3.83 -28.55
N ARG A 310 6.04 -4.48 -29.72
CA ARG A 310 5.73 -5.92 -29.79
C ARG A 310 6.82 -6.79 -29.15
N GLU A 311 8.09 -6.43 -29.32
CA GLU A 311 9.21 -7.13 -28.66
C GLU A 311 9.12 -6.99 -27.13
N PHE A 312 8.74 -5.82 -26.62
CA PHE A 312 8.52 -5.60 -25.19
C PHE A 312 7.29 -6.36 -24.68
N GLU A 313 6.16 -6.29 -25.40
CA GLU A 313 4.92 -7.01 -25.06
C GLU A 313 5.15 -8.52 -25.00
N GLN A 314 5.85 -9.10 -25.99
CA GLN A 314 6.21 -10.52 -25.98
C GLN A 314 7.09 -10.90 -24.78
N GLN A 315 8.04 -10.04 -24.40
CA GLN A 315 8.88 -10.28 -23.22
C GLN A 315 8.09 -10.19 -21.92
N MET A 316 7.18 -9.22 -21.81
CA MET A 316 6.26 -9.10 -20.67
C MET A 316 5.32 -10.30 -20.57
N GLU A 317 4.82 -10.75 -21.71
CA GLU A 317 3.97 -11.93 -21.82
C GLU A 317 4.69 -13.17 -21.29
N LEU A 318 5.94 -13.40 -21.70
CA LEU A 318 6.77 -14.47 -21.17
C LEU A 318 7.08 -14.31 -19.68
N LEU A 319 7.31 -13.07 -19.22
CA LEU A 319 7.62 -12.77 -17.82
C LEU A 319 6.46 -13.11 -16.88
N PHE A 320 5.23 -12.81 -17.31
CA PHE A 320 4.01 -13.03 -16.53
C PHE A 320 3.28 -14.33 -16.89
N GLN A 321 3.78 -15.12 -17.86
CA GLN A 321 3.24 -16.44 -18.20
C GLN A 321 3.07 -17.35 -16.96
N PRO A 322 4.02 -17.43 -16.02
CA PRO A 322 3.86 -18.26 -14.81
C PRO A 322 2.70 -17.82 -13.92
N VAL A 323 2.28 -16.56 -14.02
CA VAL A 323 1.19 -15.96 -13.23
C VAL A 323 -0.18 -16.18 -13.89
N ARG A 324 -0.24 -16.45 -15.20
CA ARG A 324 -1.51 -16.63 -15.93
C ARG A 324 -2.35 -17.81 -15.44
N LYS A 325 -1.72 -18.84 -14.89
CA LYS A 325 -2.43 -20.01 -14.31
C LYS A 325 -3.22 -19.67 -13.05
N TYR A 326 -3.01 -18.48 -12.46
CA TYR A 326 -3.69 -18.07 -11.25
C TYR A 326 -4.97 -17.30 -11.58
N GLU A 327 -6.08 -17.82 -11.08
CA GLU A 327 -7.39 -17.19 -11.23
C GLU A 327 -7.58 -16.10 -10.17
N PHE A 328 -7.35 -14.85 -10.55
CA PHE A 328 -7.63 -13.70 -9.70
C PHE A 328 -9.04 -13.16 -9.98
N VAL A 329 -9.98 -13.36 -9.06
CA VAL A 329 -11.28 -12.67 -9.14
C VAL A 329 -11.06 -11.17 -8.91
N ARG A 330 -11.36 -10.34 -9.92
CA ARG A 330 -11.29 -8.88 -9.80
C ARG A 330 -12.17 -8.43 -8.62
N PHE A 331 -11.58 -7.66 -7.70
CA PHE A 331 -12.35 -6.96 -6.68
C PHE A 331 -13.37 -6.09 -7.40
N LYS A 332 -14.66 -6.34 -7.19
CA LYS A 332 -15.66 -5.31 -7.44
C LYS A 332 -15.34 -4.20 -6.43
N SER A 333 -14.72 -3.13 -6.92
CA SER A 333 -14.66 -1.89 -6.14
C SER A 333 -16.09 -1.60 -5.65
N PRO A 334 -16.31 -1.22 -4.38
CA PRO A 334 -17.64 -0.78 -3.96
C PRO A 334 -18.09 0.27 -4.98
N LYS A 335 -19.26 0.03 -5.59
CA LYS A 335 -19.84 1.00 -6.53
C LYS A 335 -19.84 2.33 -5.79
N ALA A 336 -19.14 3.32 -6.33
CA ALA A 336 -19.27 4.69 -5.85
C ALA A 336 -20.78 4.98 -5.77
N PRO A 337 -21.29 5.53 -4.65
CA PRO A 337 -22.70 5.87 -4.57
C PRO A 337 -23.00 6.76 -5.78
N ILE A 338 -23.87 6.26 -6.65
CA ILE A 338 -24.40 7.04 -7.75
C ILE A 338 -25.12 8.19 -7.05
N ALA A 339 -24.56 9.40 -7.15
CA ALA A 339 -25.24 10.60 -6.71
C ALA A 339 -26.60 10.58 -7.38
N SER A 340 -27.65 10.36 -6.59
CA SER A 340 -29.01 10.51 -7.09
C SER A 340 -29.12 11.95 -7.53
N PRO A 341 -29.50 12.25 -8.79
CA PRO A 341 -29.71 13.61 -9.21
C PRO A 341 -30.74 14.21 -8.26
N ALA A 342 -30.35 15.32 -7.62
CA ALA A 342 -31.21 16.09 -6.74
C ALA A 342 -32.53 16.33 -7.48
N GLN A 343 -33.61 15.77 -6.95
CA GLN A 343 -34.95 16.23 -7.28
C GLN A 343 -35.03 17.63 -6.67
N ASN A 344 -34.90 18.65 -7.53
CA ASN A 344 -35.15 20.02 -7.13
C ASN A 344 -36.63 20.17 -6.72
N PRO A 345 -36.92 20.96 -5.66
CA PRO A 345 -38.27 21.24 -5.20
C PRO A 345 -39.11 21.99 -6.24
#